data_AF-A0A932AYX7-F1
#
_entry.id   AF-A0A932AYX7-F1
#
_cell.length_a   1.000
_cell.length_b   1.000
_cell.length_c   1.000
_cell.angle_alpha   90.00
_cell.angle_beta   90.00
_cell.angle_gamma   90.00
#
_symmetry.space_group_name_H-M   'P 1'
#
loop_
_entity.id
_entity.type
_entity.pdbx_description
1 polymer ?
#
loop_
_entity_poly.entity_id
_entity_poly.type
_entity_poly.pdbx_seq_one_letter_code
_entity_poly.pdbx_strand_id
1 'polypeptide(L)'
;MHGADATFNVAGTLNYATEVDFHGWTHDDRVRHASFQGLREDKSTKEVVREVKAMAATNTSATAKRRSAPIAKSATKTENKVGAITLTHPDRVYWDDVGITKRDLADYYTQVWKWMRPHVVGRPIALLRCPDGVGSQCFFQKHTSAGVATEHLHLVPEKSDKIISIDNLDGLIALVQAGVLEIHTRGSTIDDRERADRLVFDLDPGPGTNWRDVVAAAREVRKLLSELKLKTFVKTTGGKGLHVVLPIKPTSWDEAKGFARAVAEGMAGNAPDRYIVTATKAKRKGRIFIDYLRNSREATAVAPYSTRARPGAAVSTPVEWSELGALKSASQYTVKNLKTRLARLRKDPWANIARLKQKLPKLK
;
A
#
# COMPACT_ATOMS: atom_id res chain seq x y z
N MET A 1 9.19 -11.87 3.84
CA MET A 1 10.18 -11.00 4.53
C MET A 1 11.13 -11.90 5.25
N HIS A 2 12.43 -11.69 5.10
CA HIS A 2 13.45 -12.41 5.87
C HIS A 2 13.87 -11.45 6.98
N GLY A 3 13.67 -11.86 8.23
CA GLY A 3 14.39 -11.27 9.35
C GLY A 3 15.69 -12.05 9.51
N ALA A 4 16.81 -11.35 9.68
CA ALA A 4 18.05 -12.00 10.11
C ALA A 4 18.87 -11.00 10.91
N ASP A 5 19.75 -11.54 11.74
CA ASP A 5 20.76 -10.76 12.42
C ASP A 5 21.91 -10.46 11.44
N ALA A 6 22.39 -9.21 11.43
CA ALA A 6 23.53 -8.78 10.64
C ALA A 6 24.52 -8.02 11.53
N THR A 7 25.81 -8.13 11.22
CA THR A 7 26.89 -7.42 11.91
C THR A 7 27.27 -6.17 11.12
N PHE A 8 27.46 -5.05 11.83
CA PHE A 8 27.97 -3.81 11.25
C PHE A 8 29.16 -3.32 12.05
N ASN A 9 30.11 -2.70 11.34
CA ASN A 9 31.32 -2.14 11.93
C ASN A 9 31.20 -0.61 11.87
N VAL A 10 31.13 0.05 13.02
CA VAL A 10 31.09 1.52 13.11
C VAL A 10 32.36 1.98 13.81
N ALA A 11 33.19 2.73 13.08
CA ALA A 11 34.34 3.49 13.61
C ALA A 11 35.25 2.71 14.60
N GLY A 12 35.65 1.49 14.23
CA GLY A 12 36.92 0.90 14.64
C GLY A 12 37.14 0.64 16.13
N THR A 13 36.22 -0.06 16.82
CA THR A 13 36.58 -1.01 17.92
C THR A 13 35.39 -1.76 18.56
N LEU A 14 34.13 -1.44 18.23
CA LEU A 14 32.96 -2.10 18.83
C LEU A 14 32.11 -2.83 17.78
N ASN A 15 32.01 -4.16 17.94
CA ASN A 15 31.18 -5.02 17.10
C ASN A 15 29.79 -5.18 17.77
N TYR A 16 28.72 -4.74 17.10
CA TYR A 16 27.34 -4.94 17.58
C TYR A 16 26.57 -5.87 16.64
N ALA A 17 25.77 -6.78 17.21
CA ALA A 17 24.77 -7.52 16.46
C ALA A 17 23.55 -6.62 16.25
N THR A 18 22.96 -6.65 15.06
CA THR A 18 21.81 -5.81 14.72
C THR A 18 20.73 -6.65 14.07
N GLU A 19 19.48 -6.36 14.39
CA GLU A 19 18.34 -6.98 13.72
C GLU A 19 18.00 -6.14 12.49
N VAL A 20 17.91 -6.80 11.33
CA VAL A 20 17.54 -6.15 10.06
C VAL A 20 16.44 -6.94 9.37
N ASP A 21 15.43 -6.21 8.88
CA ASP A 21 14.46 -6.75 7.92
C ASP A 21 15.02 -6.52 6.52
N PHE A 22 15.12 -7.54 5.69
CA PHE A 22 15.68 -7.41 4.34
C PHE A 22 14.97 -8.31 3.33
N HIS A 23 15.21 -8.02 2.04
CA HIS A 23 14.48 -8.64 0.94
C HIS A 23 15.20 -9.83 0.30
N GLY A 24 16.46 -10.07 0.64
CA GLY A 24 17.25 -11.20 0.16
C GLY A 24 18.75 -10.93 0.20
N TRP A 25 19.53 -11.98 0.01
CA TRP A 25 21.00 -11.90 -0.06
C TRP A 25 21.44 -11.56 -1.50
N THR A 26 22.49 -10.75 -1.65
CA THR A 26 23.24 -10.60 -2.91
C THR A 26 24.05 -11.88 -3.17
N HIS A 27 24.61 -11.98 -4.37
CA HIS A 27 25.60 -13.02 -4.69
C HIS A 27 26.89 -12.87 -3.86
N ASP A 28 27.20 -11.65 -3.41
CA ASP A 28 28.38 -11.33 -2.59
C ASP A 28 28.09 -11.30 -1.07
N ASP A 29 27.12 -12.11 -0.61
CA ASP A 29 26.75 -12.26 0.80
C ASP A 29 26.39 -10.95 1.55
N ARG A 30 25.79 -9.98 0.86
CA ARG A 30 25.24 -8.75 1.45
C ARG A 30 23.72 -8.78 1.50
N VAL A 31 23.12 -8.13 2.50
CA VAL A 31 21.66 -7.98 2.59
C VAL A 31 21.15 -6.88 1.65
N ARG A 32 20.10 -7.16 0.86
CA ARG A 32 19.45 -6.19 -0.05
C ARG A 32 18.23 -5.56 0.59
N HIS A 33 18.12 -4.23 0.44
CA HIS A 33 17.01 -3.42 0.96
C HIS A 33 16.78 -3.66 2.46
N ALA A 34 17.86 -3.61 3.23
CA ALA A 34 17.81 -3.79 4.67
C ALA A 34 17.20 -2.55 5.35
N SER A 35 16.26 -2.78 6.25
CA SER A 35 15.73 -1.82 7.20
C SER A 35 16.20 -2.21 8.58
N PHE A 36 16.98 -1.33 9.20
CA PHE A 36 17.43 -1.49 10.58
C PHE A 36 16.23 -1.57 11.53
N GLN A 37 16.20 -2.60 12.38
CA GLN A 37 15.15 -2.80 13.40
C GLN A 37 15.64 -2.45 14.81
N GLY A 38 16.91 -2.69 15.11
CA GLY A 38 17.51 -2.37 16.42
C GLY A 38 18.87 -3.03 16.64
N LEU A 39 19.56 -2.62 17.70
CA LEU A 39 20.75 -3.33 18.20
C LEU A 39 20.30 -4.53 19.05
N ARG A 40 21.02 -5.63 18.94
CA ARG A 40 20.84 -6.87 19.71
C ARG A 40 21.98 -6.97 20.73
N GLU A 41 21.72 -6.53 21.95
CA GLU A 41 22.67 -6.62 23.08
C GLU A 41 22.74 -8.03 23.67
N ASP A 42 21.76 -8.87 23.33
CA ASP A 42 21.60 -10.25 23.79
C ASP A 42 22.41 -11.27 22.98
N LYS A 43 23.10 -10.85 21.90
CA LYS A 43 23.77 -11.76 20.96
C LYS A 43 25.15 -11.25 20.55
N SER A 44 26.16 -12.11 20.63
CA SER A 44 27.52 -11.74 20.22
C SER A 44 27.66 -11.71 18.70
N THR A 45 28.48 -10.81 18.15
CA THR A 45 28.72 -10.76 16.70
C THR A 45 29.37 -12.01 16.13
N LYS A 46 30.01 -12.83 16.96
CA LYS A 46 30.57 -14.14 16.57
C LYS A 46 29.49 -15.23 16.42
N GLU A 47 28.29 -15.00 16.93
CA GLU A 47 27.16 -15.96 16.92
C GLU A 47 26.15 -15.66 15.80
N VAL A 48 26.37 -14.58 15.04
CA VAL A 48 25.52 -14.20 13.90
C VAL A 48 25.90 -15.05 12.69
N VAL A 49 25.07 -16.05 12.38
CA VAL A 49 25.21 -16.91 11.20
C VAL A 49 24.02 -16.73 10.26
N ARG A 50 24.24 -16.95 8.96
CA ARG A 50 23.20 -16.85 7.93
C ARG A 50 22.10 -17.86 8.21
N GLU A 51 20.90 -17.39 8.49
CA GLU A 51 19.75 -18.26 8.70
C GLU A 51 19.33 -18.94 7.38
N VAL A 52 19.48 -20.27 7.34
CA VAL A 52 18.97 -21.11 6.26
C VAL A 52 17.66 -21.72 6.73
N LYS A 53 16.57 -21.48 5.98
CA LYS A 53 15.26 -22.03 6.33
C LYS A 53 15.31 -23.57 6.25
N ALA A 54 15.13 -24.25 7.37
CA ALA A 54 14.94 -25.70 7.39
C ALA A 54 13.65 -26.06 6.64
N MET A 55 13.77 -26.75 5.51
CA MET A 55 12.64 -27.41 4.84
C MET A 55 12.25 -28.62 5.68
N ALA A 56 11.05 -28.58 6.27
CA ALA A 56 10.44 -29.76 6.84
C ALA A 56 10.19 -30.78 5.72
N ALA A 57 10.81 -31.95 5.87
CA ALA A 57 10.60 -33.09 4.99
C ALA A 57 9.20 -33.68 5.22
N THR A 58 8.50 -34.01 4.14
CA THR A 58 7.48 -35.08 4.19
C THR A 58 7.34 -35.74 2.81
N ASN A 59 8.00 -36.89 2.75
CA ASN A 59 7.80 -38.10 1.96
C ASN A 59 6.95 -38.08 0.67
N THR A 60 7.65 -38.48 -0.39
CA THR A 60 7.21 -39.07 -1.66
C THR A 60 6.31 -40.30 -1.50
N SER A 61 5.20 -40.35 -2.26
CA SER A 61 5.01 -41.22 -3.43
C SER A 61 3.53 -41.57 -3.66
N ALA A 62 3.00 -41.20 -4.83
CA ALA A 62 2.03 -41.98 -5.60
C ALA A 62 1.87 -41.36 -6.99
N THR A 63 2.32 -42.10 -7.99
CA THR A 63 2.27 -41.84 -9.42
C THR A 63 0.84 -41.88 -9.95
N ALA A 64 0.37 -40.78 -10.54
CA ALA A 64 -0.83 -40.78 -11.37
C ALA A 64 -0.57 -40.04 -12.69
N LYS A 65 -0.64 -40.81 -13.79
CA LYS A 65 -0.45 -40.41 -15.19
C LYS A 65 -1.30 -39.18 -15.54
N ARG A 66 -0.65 -38.09 -15.93
CA ARG A 66 -1.28 -36.98 -16.68
C ARG A 66 -1.57 -37.46 -18.10
N ARG A 67 -2.85 -37.70 -18.42
CA ARG A 67 -3.35 -37.75 -19.80
C ARG A 67 -3.42 -36.32 -20.32
N SER A 68 -2.55 -35.99 -21.27
CA SER A 68 -2.68 -34.82 -22.15
C SER A 68 -3.82 -35.09 -23.15
N ALA A 69 -4.83 -34.23 -23.15
CA ALA A 69 -5.76 -34.09 -24.26
C ALA A 69 -5.64 -32.65 -24.79
N PRO A 70 -5.50 -32.44 -26.10
CA PRO A 70 -5.35 -31.11 -26.66
C PRO A 70 -6.74 -30.49 -26.82
N ILE A 71 -6.99 -29.35 -26.18
CA ILE A 71 -8.10 -28.47 -26.59
C ILE A 71 -7.47 -27.32 -27.34
N ALA A 72 -7.45 -27.46 -28.66
CA ALA A 72 -7.37 -26.34 -29.56
C ALA A 72 -8.69 -25.56 -29.44
N LYS A 73 -8.63 -24.35 -28.89
CA LYS A 73 -9.60 -23.30 -29.20
C LYS A 73 -8.84 -22.09 -29.67
N SER A 74 -9.03 -21.79 -30.94
CA SER A 74 -8.66 -20.56 -31.62
C SER A 74 -9.20 -19.38 -30.81
N ALA A 75 -8.33 -18.71 -30.04
CA ALA A 75 -8.68 -17.50 -29.32
C ALA A 75 -8.63 -16.34 -30.32
N THR A 76 -9.81 -15.84 -30.68
CA THR A 76 -10.01 -14.59 -31.40
C THR A 76 -9.24 -13.46 -30.72
N LYS A 77 -8.29 -12.84 -31.44
CA LYS A 77 -7.40 -11.75 -30.98
C LYS A 77 -8.11 -10.58 -30.27
N THR A 78 -9.41 -10.43 -30.45
CA THR A 78 -10.25 -9.37 -29.87
C THR A 78 -10.60 -9.60 -28.40
N GLU A 79 -10.63 -10.84 -27.90
CA GLU A 79 -11.07 -11.12 -26.51
C GLU A 79 -10.03 -10.72 -25.47
N ASN A 80 -8.74 -10.74 -25.80
CA ASN A 80 -7.66 -10.46 -24.85
C ASN A 80 -7.29 -8.98 -24.72
N LYS A 81 -8.03 -8.08 -25.35
CA LYS A 81 -7.74 -6.64 -25.33
C LYS A 81 -8.64 -5.90 -24.35
N VAL A 82 -8.06 -4.98 -23.58
CA VAL A 82 -8.78 -4.03 -22.73
C VAL A 82 -8.23 -2.63 -23.05
N GLY A 83 -9.06 -1.80 -23.68
CA GLY A 83 -8.61 -0.52 -24.23
C GLY A 83 -7.54 -0.71 -25.31
N ALA A 84 -6.40 -0.04 -25.18
CA ALA A 84 -5.24 -0.24 -26.06
C ALA A 84 -4.38 -1.47 -25.70
N ILE A 85 -4.57 -2.06 -24.51
CA ILE A 85 -3.65 -3.05 -23.94
C ILE A 85 -4.06 -4.47 -24.30
N THR A 86 -3.11 -5.28 -24.77
CA THR A 86 -3.28 -6.73 -24.93
C THR A 86 -2.83 -7.46 -23.67
N LEU A 87 -3.73 -8.20 -23.03
CA LEU A 87 -3.42 -9.01 -21.86
C LEU A 87 -2.80 -10.34 -22.29
N THR A 88 -1.62 -10.65 -21.76
CA THR A 88 -1.05 -12.00 -21.89
C THR A 88 -1.41 -12.82 -20.66
N HIS A 89 -1.76 -14.09 -20.85
CA HIS A 89 -2.25 -14.97 -19.78
C HIS A 89 -3.41 -14.34 -18.99
N PRO A 90 -4.52 -13.93 -19.65
CA PRO A 90 -5.66 -13.30 -18.97
C PRO A 90 -6.24 -14.19 -17.86
N ASP A 91 -6.19 -15.51 -18.02
CA ASP A 91 -6.70 -16.50 -17.06
C ASP A 91 -5.76 -16.76 -15.88
N ARG A 92 -4.59 -16.09 -15.84
CA ARG A 92 -3.67 -16.22 -14.71
C ARG A 92 -4.37 -15.77 -13.42
N VAL A 93 -4.45 -16.67 -12.45
CA VAL A 93 -5.04 -16.38 -11.14
C VAL A 93 -4.08 -15.56 -10.28
N TYR A 94 -4.57 -14.46 -9.72
CA TYR A 94 -3.82 -13.59 -8.80
C TYR A 94 -4.23 -13.77 -7.34
N TRP A 95 -5.49 -14.13 -7.08
CA TRP A 95 -5.98 -14.49 -5.75
C TRP A 95 -6.68 -15.84 -5.80
N ASP A 96 -5.95 -16.90 -5.43
CA ASP A 96 -6.45 -18.29 -5.51
C ASP A 96 -7.66 -18.53 -4.61
N ASP A 97 -7.68 -17.92 -3.43
CA ASP A 97 -8.74 -18.08 -2.43
C ASP A 97 -10.11 -17.60 -2.92
N VAL A 98 -10.13 -16.68 -3.88
CA VAL A 98 -11.35 -16.15 -4.51
C VAL A 98 -11.37 -16.31 -6.03
N GLY A 99 -10.39 -16.97 -6.63
CA GLY A 99 -10.28 -17.20 -8.07
C GLY A 99 -10.27 -15.94 -8.94
N ILE A 100 -9.71 -14.81 -8.45
CA ILE A 100 -9.62 -13.58 -9.25
C ILE A 100 -8.44 -13.67 -10.21
N THR A 101 -8.72 -13.54 -11.50
CA THR A 101 -7.72 -13.60 -12.59
C THR A 101 -7.15 -12.22 -12.96
N LYS A 102 -6.13 -12.20 -13.81
CA LYS A 102 -5.63 -10.96 -14.45
C LYS A 102 -6.75 -10.25 -15.22
N ARG A 103 -7.59 -11.01 -15.94
CA ARG A 103 -8.72 -10.44 -16.69
C ARG A 103 -9.72 -9.78 -15.75
N ASP A 104 -10.10 -10.46 -14.67
CA ASP A 104 -11.03 -9.91 -13.67
C ASP A 104 -10.50 -8.62 -13.06
N LEU A 105 -9.19 -8.53 -12.79
CA LEU A 105 -8.57 -7.33 -12.27
C LEU A 105 -8.61 -6.17 -13.28
N ALA A 106 -8.36 -6.44 -14.56
CA ALA A 106 -8.47 -5.44 -15.63
C ALA A 106 -9.91 -4.94 -15.80
N ASP A 107 -10.90 -5.86 -15.78
CA ASP A 107 -12.31 -5.52 -15.87
C ASP A 107 -12.77 -4.75 -14.63
N TYR A 108 -12.26 -5.08 -13.44
CA TYR A 108 -12.51 -4.32 -12.22
C TYR A 108 -12.03 -2.88 -12.33
N TYR A 109 -10.78 -2.66 -12.75
CA TYR A 109 -10.23 -1.31 -12.88
C TYR A 109 -10.97 -0.49 -13.95
N THR A 110 -11.38 -1.13 -15.04
CA THR A 110 -12.25 -0.50 -16.06
C THR A 110 -13.57 -0.03 -15.44
N GLN A 111 -14.20 -0.86 -14.61
CA GLN A 111 -15.47 -0.53 -13.95
C GLN A 111 -15.35 0.59 -12.92
N VAL A 112 -14.26 0.64 -12.16
CA VAL A 112 -14.07 1.67 -11.12
C VAL A 112 -13.31 2.91 -11.61
N TRP A 113 -12.88 2.94 -12.88
CA TRP A 113 -11.99 4.00 -13.39
C TRP A 113 -12.50 5.42 -13.15
N LYS A 114 -13.79 5.67 -13.39
CA LYS A 114 -14.41 7.00 -13.16
C LYS A 114 -14.25 7.47 -11.71
N TRP A 115 -14.26 6.54 -10.76
CA TRP A 115 -14.08 6.79 -9.32
C TRP A 115 -12.61 6.88 -8.93
N MET A 116 -11.75 6.05 -9.53
CA MET A 116 -10.34 5.96 -9.21
C MET A 116 -9.52 7.10 -9.80
N ARG A 117 -9.80 7.51 -11.05
CA ARG A 117 -8.99 8.47 -11.81
C ARG A 117 -8.64 9.76 -11.05
N PRO A 118 -9.54 10.41 -10.27
CA PRO A 118 -9.20 11.67 -9.60
C PRO A 118 -8.14 11.52 -8.50
N HIS A 119 -7.84 10.27 -8.12
CA HIS A 119 -6.94 9.96 -7.02
C HIS A 119 -5.57 9.45 -7.47
N VAL A 120 -5.42 9.03 -8.73
CA VAL A 120 -4.19 8.40 -9.24
C VAL A 120 -3.58 9.10 -10.45
N VAL A 121 -4.39 9.78 -11.28
CA VAL A 121 -3.89 10.47 -12.47
C VAL A 121 -2.97 11.63 -12.06
N GLY A 122 -1.84 11.76 -12.77
CA GLY A 122 -0.87 12.84 -12.54
C GLY A 122 -0.21 12.78 -11.16
N ARG A 123 -0.11 11.59 -10.55
CA ARG A 123 0.59 11.39 -9.28
C ARG A 123 1.73 10.41 -9.44
N PRO A 124 2.89 10.67 -8.79
CA PRO A 124 3.91 9.66 -8.62
C PRO A 124 3.34 8.42 -7.93
N ILE A 125 3.59 7.25 -8.49
CA ILE A 125 3.13 5.97 -7.95
C ILE A 125 4.27 5.04 -7.55
N ALA A 126 4.03 4.27 -6.49
CA ALA A 126 4.78 3.08 -6.15
C ALA A 126 3.87 1.85 -6.33
N LEU A 127 4.43 0.78 -6.86
CA LEU A 127 3.71 -0.39 -7.32
C LEU A 127 4.08 -1.59 -6.47
N LEU A 128 3.11 -2.39 -6.02
CA LEU A 128 3.38 -3.75 -5.54
C LEU A 128 3.05 -4.72 -6.66
N ARG A 129 4.08 -5.38 -7.18
CA ARG A 129 3.95 -6.36 -8.26
C ARG A 129 3.99 -7.77 -7.69
N CYS A 130 3.06 -8.60 -8.14
CA CYS A 130 3.00 -10.02 -7.85
C CYS A 130 2.72 -10.75 -9.18
N PRO A 131 3.73 -10.93 -10.04
CA PRO A 131 3.53 -11.46 -11.39
C PRO A 131 2.81 -12.81 -11.42
N ASP A 132 3.02 -13.65 -10.40
CA ASP A 132 2.43 -14.98 -10.24
C ASP A 132 1.38 -15.04 -9.11
N GLY A 133 0.79 -13.90 -8.75
CA GLY A 133 -0.25 -13.79 -7.73
C GLY A 133 0.25 -13.65 -6.29
N VAL A 134 -0.70 -13.45 -5.37
CA VAL A 134 -0.44 -13.08 -3.97
C VAL A 134 0.23 -14.19 -3.16
N GLY A 135 0.05 -15.46 -3.55
CA GLY A 135 0.70 -16.62 -2.91
C GLY A 135 2.20 -16.74 -3.22
N SER A 136 2.69 -15.97 -4.19
CA SER A 136 4.05 -16.02 -4.73
C SER A 136 4.86 -14.77 -4.35
N GLN A 137 6.11 -14.66 -4.81
CA GLN A 137 6.95 -13.51 -4.49
C GLN A 137 6.37 -12.21 -5.08
N CYS A 138 6.14 -11.23 -4.19
CA CYS A 138 5.80 -9.86 -4.56
C CYS A 138 6.98 -8.91 -4.28
N PHE A 139 7.08 -7.82 -5.04
CA PHE A 139 8.10 -6.80 -4.83
C PHE A 139 7.56 -5.39 -5.08
N PHE A 140 8.07 -4.42 -4.30
CA PHE A 140 7.78 -3.00 -4.49
C PHE A 140 8.66 -2.41 -5.59
N GLN A 141 8.06 -1.58 -6.43
CA GLN A 141 8.73 -0.91 -7.53
C GLN A 141 8.34 0.58 -7.54
N LYS A 142 9.33 1.47 -7.37
CA LYS A 142 9.16 2.94 -7.41
C LYS A 142 9.66 3.58 -8.70
N HIS A 143 10.59 2.90 -9.38
CA HIS A 143 11.20 3.35 -10.63
C HIS A 143 10.91 2.35 -11.75
N THR A 144 11.01 2.78 -13.01
CA THR A 144 10.81 1.88 -14.15
C THR A 144 11.85 0.76 -14.16
N SER A 145 11.38 -0.47 -14.34
CA SER A 145 12.19 -1.68 -14.49
C SER A 145 11.62 -2.53 -15.63
N ALA A 146 12.33 -3.61 -15.99
CA ALA A 146 11.92 -4.53 -17.04
C ALA A 146 10.47 -5.06 -16.84
N GLY A 147 9.73 -5.16 -17.95
CA GLY A 147 8.43 -5.83 -18.00
C GLY A 147 7.20 -4.95 -17.73
N VAL A 148 7.34 -3.61 -17.70
CA VAL A 148 6.20 -2.69 -17.77
C VAL A 148 6.26 -1.95 -19.10
N ALA A 149 5.23 -2.05 -19.93
CA ALA A 149 5.16 -1.30 -21.19
C ALA A 149 5.10 0.19 -20.88
N THR A 150 6.16 0.91 -21.23
CA THR A 150 6.32 2.33 -20.87
C THR A 150 5.55 3.26 -21.80
N GLU A 151 5.12 2.80 -22.98
CA GLU A 151 4.37 3.60 -23.96
C GLU A 151 3.03 4.12 -23.45
N HIS A 152 2.46 3.49 -22.42
CA HIS A 152 1.20 3.89 -21.79
C HIS A 152 1.40 4.55 -20.42
N LEU A 153 2.66 4.76 -20.01
CA LEU A 153 3.01 5.37 -18.74
C LEU A 153 3.59 6.77 -18.95
N HIS A 154 3.32 7.66 -18.01
CA HIS A 154 3.94 8.96 -17.98
C HIS A 154 5.15 8.92 -17.06
N LEU A 155 6.33 8.97 -17.69
CA LEU A 155 7.61 8.88 -17.01
C LEU A 155 8.27 10.25 -16.92
N VAL A 156 8.54 10.69 -15.69
CA VAL A 156 9.21 11.98 -15.44
C VAL A 156 10.61 11.73 -14.89
N PRO A 157 11.65 12.36 -15.45
CA PRO A 157 13.01 12.25 -14.93
C PRO A 157 13.12 12.66 -13.44
N GLU A 158 13.87 11.87 -12.67
CA GLU A 158 14.27 12.17 -11.30
C GLU A 158 15.71 11.68 -11.08
N LYS A 159 16.68 12.61 -11.18
CA LYS A 159 18.12 12.30 -11.12
C LYS A 159 18.50 11.16 -12.09
N SER A 160 19.00 10.03 -11.58
CA SER A 160 19.39 8.84 -12.35
C SER A 160 18.21 7.91 -12.69
N ASP A 161 17.00 8.21 -12.23
CA ASP A 161 15.83 7.35 -12.34
C ASP A 161 14.65 8.04 -13.03
N LYS A 162 13.58 7.27 -13.28
CA LYS A 162 12.30 7.77 -13.78
C LYS A 162 11.20 7.50 -12.76
N ILE A 163 10.43 8.53 -12.43
CA ILE A 163 9.19 8.40 -11.65
C ILE A 163 8.09 7.91 -12.58
N ILE A 164 7.29 6.97 -12.09
CA ILE A 164 6.12 6.47 -12.80
C ILE A 164 4.89 7.28 -12.38
N SER A 165 4.07 7.65 -13.35
CA SER A 165 2.69 8.10 -13.17
C SER A 165 1.81 7.58 -14.33
N ILE A 166 0.50 7.72 -14.19
CA ILE A 166 -0.48 7.34 -15.23
C ILE A 166 -1.37 8.53 -15.56
N ASP A 167 -1.76 8.65 -16.83
CA ASP A 167 -2.62 9.73 -17.31
C ASP A 167 -4.04 9.26 -17.63
N ASN A 168 -4.21 7.97 -17.94
CA ASN A 168 -5.46 7.41 -18.44
C ASN A 168 -5.65 5.94 -18.03
N LEU A 169 -6.78 5.36 -18.46
CA LEU A 169 -7.12 3.97 -18.18
C LEU A 169 -6.13 2.99 -18.78
N ASP A 170 -5.64 3.23 -20.01
CA ASP A 170 -4.70 2.33 -20.66
C ASP A 170 -3.40 2.22 -19.85
N GLY A 171 -2.92 3.33 -19.28
CA GLY A 171 -1.78 3.30 -18.35
C GLY A 171 -2.04 2.43 -17.12
N LEU A 172 -3.24 2.49 -16.54
CA LEU A 172 -3.64 1.62 -15.43
C LEU A 172 -3.70 0.13 -15.85
N ILE A 173 -4.26 -0.17 -17.01
CA ILE A 173 -4.35 -1.54 -17.53
C ILE A 173 -2.96 -2.09 -17.90
N ALA A 174 -2.04 -1.25 -18.37
CA ALA A 174 -0.64 -1.62 -18.60
C ALA A 174 0.04 -2.08 -17.30
N LEU A 175 -0.27 -1.43 -16.16
CA LEU A 175 0.20 -1.87 -14.84
C LEU A 175 -0.38 -3.24 -14.46
N VAL A 176 -1.68 -3.48 -14.71
CA VAL A 176 -2.32 -4.79 -14.49
C VAL A 176 -1.64 -5.87 -15.33
N GLN A 177 -1.40 -5.61 -16.61
CA GLN A 177 -0.70 -6.52 -17.50
C GLN A 177 0.71 -6.87 -16.99
N ALA A 178 1.40 -5.90 -16.38
CA ALA A 178 2.70 -6.08 -15.76
C ALA A 178 2.66 -6.74 -14.36
N GLY A 179 1.49 -7.20 -13.90
CA GLY A 179 1.31 -7.90 -12.62
C GLY A 179 1.29 -6.99 -11.39
N VAL A 180 0.93 -5.72 -11.54
CA VAL A 180 0.72 -4.81 -10.40
C VAL A 180 -0.60 -5.14 -9.72
N LEU A 181 -0.54 -5.46 -8.42
CA LEU A 181 -1.71 -5.73 -7.59
C LEU A 181 -2.00 -4.63 -6.56
N GLU A 182 -1.05 -3.75 -6.25
CA GLU A 182 -1.33 -2.53 -5.46
C GLU A 182 -0.70 -1.30 -6.09
N ILE A 183 -1.46 -0.20 -6.09
CA ILE A 183 -1.03 1.12 -6.53
C ILE A 183 -1.05 2.03 -5.31
N HIS A 184 0.10 2.62 -5.02
CA HIS A 184 0.29 3.57 -3.94
C HIS A 184 0.67 4.92 -4.52
N THR A 185 0.05 5.99 -4.07
CA THR A 185 0.31 7.36 -4.56
C THR A 185 1.12 8.15 -3.55
N ARG A 186 2.02 9.01 -4.03
CA ARG A 186 2.63 10.05 -3.19
C ARG A 186 1.57 11.10 -2.78
N GLY A 187 1.87 11.85 -1.71
CA GLY A 187 1.05 12.97 -1.22
C GLY A 187 1.14 14.26 -2.05
N SER A 188 1.81 14.21 -3.20
CA SER A 188 1.99 15.30 -4.16
C SER A 188 1.47 14.93 -5.55
N THR A 189 1.48 15.91 -6.46
CA THR A 189 1.27 15.68 -7.89
C THR A 189 2.62 15.54 -8.60
N ILE A 190 2.61 15.05 -9.84
CA ILE A 190 3.83 14.88 -10.64
C ILE A 190 4.43 16.23 -11.04
N ASP A 191 3.60 17.26 -11.20
CA ASP A 191 4.00 18.62 -11.59
C ASP A 191 4.56 19.45 -10.42
N ASP A 192 4.21 19.09 -9.18
CA ASP A 192 4.65 19.79 -7.96
C ASP A 192 5.08 18.79 -6.88
N ARG A 193 6.25 18.19 -7.09
CA ARG A 193 6.76 17.09 -6.26
C ARG A 193 7.29 17.54 -4.90
N GLU A 194 7.70 18.80 -4.78
CA GLU A 194 8.33 19.36 -3.58
C GLU A 194 7.31 19.89 -2.55
N ARG A 195 6.01 19.84 -2.87
CA ARG A 195 4.94 20.25 -1.97
C ARG A 195 3.85 19.18 -1.87
N ALA A 196 3.45 18.90 -0.63
CA ALA A 196 2.32 18.03 -0.35
C ALA A 196 1.01 18.75 -0.64
N ASP A 197 0.06 18.06 -1.29
CA ASP A 197 -1.32 18.54 -1.52
C ASP A 197 -2.36 17.74 -0.73
N ARG A 198 -1.90 16.73 0.02
CA ARG A 198 -2.70 15.95 0.97
C ARG A 198 -1.85 15.38 2.09
N LEU A 199 -2.44 15.25 3.27
CA LEU A 199 -1.90 14.47 4.38
C LEU A 199 -2.70 13.17 4.57
N VAL A 200 -2.03 12.13 5.05
CA VAL A 200 -2.61 10.84 5.40
C VAL A 200 -2.22 10.50 6.84
N PHE A 201 -3.22 10.23 7.66
CA PHE A 201 -3.07 9.57 8.96
C PHE A 201 -3.49 8.11 8.76
N ASP A 202 -2.52 7.20 8.76
CA ASP A 202 -2.77 5.77 8.63
C ASP A 202 -2.90 5.13 10.03
N LEU A 203 -4.08 4.61 10.32
CA LEU A 203 -4.48 4.13 11.64
C LEU A 203 -4.35 2.62 11.67
N ASP A 204 -3.22 2.16 12.21
CA ASP A 204 -2.84 0.76 12.21
C ASP A 204 -3.13 0.11 13.58
N PRO A 205 -4.03 -0.87 13.66
CA PRO A 205 -4.30 -1.57 14.90
C PRO A 205 -3.12 -2.44 15.34
N GLY A 206 -2.65 -2.23 16.58
CA GLY A 206 -1.73 -3.14 17.25
C GLY A 206 -2.43 -4.39 17.79
N PRO A 207 -1.67 -5.45 18.14
CA PRO A 207 -2.24 -6.67 18.72
C PRO A 207 -3.10 -6.36 19.95
N GLY A 208 -4.29 -6.95 20.05
CA GLY A 208 -5.22 -6.72 21.16
C GLY A 208 -6.20 -5.56 20.97
N THR A 209 -6.09 -4.80 19.87
CA THR A 209 -7.13 -3.85 19.47
C THR A 209 -8.15 -4.50 18.54
N ASN A 210 -9.37 -3.97 18.55
CA ASN A 210 -10.47 -4.44 17.72
C ASN A 210 -10.90 -3.36 16.70
N TRP A 211 -11.82 -3.72 15.80
CA TRP A 211 -12.28 -2.83 14.74
C TRP A 211 -12.95 -1.55 15.25
N ARG A 212 -13.68 -1.62 16.38
CA ARG A 212 -14.32 -0.44 16.98
C ARG A 212 -13.27 0.56 17.47
N ASP A 213 -12.13 0.09 17.95
CA ASP A 213 -11.01 0.96 18.36
C ASP A 213 -10.44 1.75 17.18
N VAL A 214 -10.31 1.10 16.01
CA VAL A 214 -9.86 1.76 14.76
C VAL A 214 -10.86 2.82 14.31
N VAL A 215 -12.16 2.51 14.35
CA VAL A 215 -13.23 3.48 14.01
C VAL A 215 -13.24 4.66 14.99
N ALA A 216 -13.07 4.39 16.29
CA ALA A 216 -12.97 5.43 17.31
C ALA A 216 -11.77 6.34 17.06
N ALA A 217 -10.59 5.77 16.78
CA ALA A 217 -9.39 6.53 16.43
C ALA A 217 -9.60 7.43 15.21
N ALA A 218 -10.24 6.92 14.14
CA ALA A 218 -10.53 7.72 12.96
C ALA A 218 -11.46 8.90 13.24
N ARG A 219 -12.49 8.69 14.08
CA ARG A 219 -13.40 9.76 14.51
C ARG A 219 -12.71 10.79 15.40
N GLU A 220 -11.75 10.37 16.22
CA GLU A 220 -10.98 11.26 17.07
C GLU A 220 -10.04 12.16 16.25
N VAL A 221 -9.30 11.59 15.28
CA VAL A 221 -8.53 12.37 14.29
C VAL A 221 -9.44 13.38 13.57
N ARG A 222 -10.63 12.95 13.11
CA ARG A 222 -11.60 13.82 12.46
C ARG A 222 -12.03 14.97 13.37
N LYS A 223 -12.35 14.68 14.63
CA LYS A 223 -12.81 15.67 15.61
C LYS A 223 -11.75 16.74 15.83
N LEU A 224 -10.52 16.33 16.14
CA LEU A 224 -9.40 17.25 16.37
C LEU A 224 -9.15 18.16 15.16
N LEU A 225 -9.11 17.59 13.95
CA LEU A 225 -8.92 18.39 12.73
C LEU A 225 -10.13 19.30 12.46
N SER A 226 -11.34 18.89 12.82
CA SER A 226 -12.54 19.73 12.66
C SER A 226 -12.56 20.94 13.61
N GLU A 227 -11.99 20.82 14.81
CA GLU A 227 -11.81 21.94 15.75
C GLU A 227 -10.86 23.01 15.15
N LEU A 228 -9.91 22.58 14.32
CA LEU A 228 -9.05 23.45 13.50
C LEU A 228 -9.73 23.91 12.19
N LYS A 229 -11.03 23.66 12.03
CA LYS A 229 -11.82 23.94 10.81
C LYS A 229 -11.31 23.22 9.55
N LEU A 230 -10.59 22.11 9.73
CA LEU A 230 -10.08 21.28 8.64
C LEU A 230 -11.03 20.10 8.36
N LYS A 231 -11.50 20.01 7.12
CA LYS A 231 -12.32 18.92 6.61
C LYS A 231 -11.45 17.75 6.17
N THR A 232 -11.81 16.56 6.63
CA THR A 232 -11.12 15.31 6.31
C THR A 232 -12.05 14.30 5.66
N PHE A 233 -11.44 13.35 4.98
CA PHE A 233 -12.06 12.24 4.29
C PHE A 233 -11.53 10.93 4.86
N VAL A 234 -12.28 9.83 4.73
CA VAL A 234 -11.88 8.54 5.28
C VAL A 234 -12.04 7.44 4.25
N LYS A 235 -11.13 6.47 4.29
CA LYS A 235 -11.23 5.24 3.51
C LYS A 235 -10.79 4.03 4.31
N THR A 236 -11.38 2.89 3.98
CA THR A 236 -10.84 1.59 4.38
C THR A 236 -9.52 1.34 3.65
N THR A 237 -8.58 0.67 4.31
CA THR A 237 -7.28 0.35 3.70
C THR A 237 -7.31 -0.90 2.83
N GLY A 238 -8.34 -1.75 2.95
CA GLY A 238 -8.32 -3.12 2.45
C GLY A 238 -7.43 -4.06 3.30
N GLY A 239 -6.81 -3.54 4.37
CA GLY A 239 -6.02 -4.28 5.34
C GLY A 239 -6.75 -4.35 6.67
N LYS A 240 -6.10 -3.88 7.74
CA LYS A 240 -6.68 -3.86 9.10
C LYS A 240 -7.10 -2.45 9.56
N GLY A 241 -6.53 -1.41 8.94
CA GLY A 241 -6.67 -0.02 9.39
C GLY A 241 -7.59 0.86 8.55
N LEU A 242 -7.66 2.13 8.94
CA LEU A 242 -8.32 3.22 8.22
C LEU A 242 -7.30 4.29 7.83
N HIS A 243 -7.47 4.92 6.67
CA HIS A 243 -6.78 6.19 6.38
C HIS A 243 -7.74 7.35 6.61
N VAL A 244 -7.30 8.34 7.39
CA VAL A 244 -7.92 9.68 7.40
C VAL A 244 -7.07 10.59 6.52
N VAL A 245 -7.70 11.21 5.53
CA VAL A 245 -7.03 12.00 4.49
C VAL A 245 -7.48 13.46 4.58
N LEU A 246 -6.50 14.36 4.64
CA LEU A 246 -6.71 15.80 4.73
C LEU A 246 -6.17 16.46 3.45
N PRO A 247 -7.03 16.92 2.52
CA PRO A 247 -6.57 17.69 1.37
C PRO A 247 -6.16 19.11 1.81
N ILE A 248 -5.00 19.57 1.34
CA ILE A 248 -4.39 20.85 1.72
C ILE A 248 -4.03 21.69 0.49
N LYS A 249 -3.78 22.99 0.69
CA LYS A 249 -3.04 23.79 -0.29
C LYS A 249 -1.62 23.19 -0.41
N PRO A 250 -0.97 23.27 -1.58
CA PRO A 250 0.42 22.86 -1.72
C PRO A 250 1.30 23.50 -0.63
N THR A 251 1.89 22.67 0.22
CA THR A 251 2.68 23.05 1.39
C THR A 251 3.99 22.28 1.38
N SER A 252 5.09 22.89 1.85
CA SER A 252 6.39 22.20 1.93
C SER A 252 6.29 20.90 2.73
N TRP A 253 7.07 19.90 2.36
CA TRP A 253 7.04 18.61 3.05
C TRP A 253 7.33 18.70 4.54
N ASP A 254 8.22 19.60 4.97
CA ASP A 254 8.55 19.77 6.38
C ASP A 254 7.38 20.35 7.19
N GLU A 255 6.70 21.38 6.67
CA GLU A 255 5.51 21.96 7.32
C GLU A 255 4.36 20.93 7.35
N ALA A 256 4.12 20.26 6.24
CA ALA A 256 3.11 19.21 6.10
C ALA A 256 3.33 18.05 7.08
N LYS A 257 4.56 17.54 7.15
CA LYS A 257 4.95 16.44 8.05
C LYS A 257 4.93 16.89 9.50
N GLY A 258 5.44 18.08 9.80
CA GLY A 258 5.45 18.66 11.14
C GLY A 258 4.03 18.81 11.70
N PHE A 259 3.09 19.28 10.88
CA PHE A 259 1.68 19.35 11.26
C PHE A 259 1.08 17.97 11.54
N ALA A 260 1.26 17.00 10.63
CA ALA A 260 0.74 15.64 10.82
C ALA A 260 1.34 14.96 12.08
N ARG A 261 2.64 15.18 12.31
CA ARG A 261 3.35 14.70 13.50
C ARG A 261 2.74 15.27 14.78
N ALA A 262 2.56 16.58 14.86
CA ALA A 262 2.03 17.23 16.05
C ALA A 262 0.60 16.77 16.39
N VAL A 263 -0.25 16.55 15.39
CA VAL A 263 -1.59 15.98 15.59
C VAL A 263 -1.49 14.55 16.17
N ALA A 264 -0.62 13.71 15.59
CA ALA A 264 -0.45 12.33 16.06
C ALA A 264 0.15 12.28 17.48
N GLU A 265 1.17 13.10 17.77
CA GLU A 265 1.80 13.22 19.08
C GLU A 265 0.83 13.77 20.13
N GLY A 266 0.00 14.77 19.79
CA GLY A 266 -1.03 15.29 20.69
C GLY A 266 -2.07 14.22 21.07
N MET A 267 -2.50 13.40 20.11
CA MET A 267 -3.38 12.26 20.41
C MET A 267 -2.71 11.23 21.34
N ALA A 268 -1.46 10.87 21.05
CA ALA A 268 -0.72 9.92 21.87
C ALA A 268 -0.39 10.47 23.27
N GLY A 269 -0.14 11.77 23.41
CA GLY A 269 0.06 12.42 24.70
C GLY A 269 -1.22 12.46 25.55
N ASN A 270 -2.38 12.70 24.93
CA ASN A 270 -3.67 12.76 25.62
C ASN A 270 -4.23 11.38 26.00
N ALA A 271 -3.93 10.35 25.22
CA ALA A 271 -4.39 8.98 25.48
C ALA A 271 -3.30 7.92 25.18
N PRO A 272 -2.21 7.89 25.98
CA PRO A 272 -1.03 7.04 25.73
C PRO A 272 -1.31 5.53 25.84
N ASP A 273 -2.40 5.15 26.52
CA ASP A 273 -2.87 3.76 26.62
C ASP A 273 -3.66 3.31 25.38
N ARG A 274 -4.09 4.26 24.53
CA ARG A 274 -4.86 3.98 23.31
C ARG A 274 -4.02 4.20 22.04
N TYR A 275 -3.07 5.12 22.08
CA TYR A 275 -2.35 5.59 20.90
C TYR A 275 -0.84 5.54 21.07
N ILE A 276 -0.15 5.36 19.94
CA ILE A 276 1.30 5.40 19.86
C ILE A 276 1.72 5.99 18.51
N VAL A 277 2.82 6.74 18.51
CA VAL A 277 3.41 7.37 17.30
C VAL A 277 4.76 6.79 16.91
N THR A 278 5.29 5.84 17.69
CA THR A 278 6.51 5.11 17.35
C THR A 278 6.19 3.86 16.55
N ALA A 279 6.98 3.61 15.51
CA ALA A 279 6.73 2.53 14.58
C ALA A 279 6.99 1.12 15.16
N THR A 280 7.66 0.99 16.32
CA THR A 280 8.03 -0.31 16.90
C THR A 280 6.80 -1.17 17.24
N LYS A 281 6.58 -2.25 16.48
CA LYS A 281 5.40 -3.14 16.64
C LYS A 281 5.27 -3.73 18.04
N ALA A 282 6.39 -4.09 18.67
CA ALA A 282 6.41 -4.65 20.02
C ALA A 282 5.75 -3.72 21.06
N LYS A 283 5.81 -2.40 20.83
CA LYS A 283 5.20 -1.41 21.71
C LYS A 283 3.71 -1.17 21.43
N ARG A 284 3.11 -1.78 20.40
CA ARG A 284 1.72 -1.47 19.98
C ARG A 284 0.65 -2.33 20.65
N LYS A 285 0.99 -3.22 21.58
CA LYS A 285 0.00 -4.06 22.27
C LYS A 285 -1.09 -3.19 22.91
N GLY A 286 -2.35 -3.46 22.61
CA GLY A 286 -3.51 -2.70 23.07
C GLY A 286 -3.69 -1.31 22.47
N ARG A 287 -2.84 -0.89 21.51
CA ARG A 287 -2.80 0.49 21.00
C ARG A 287 -2.96 0.58 19.50
N ILE A 288 -3.52 1.69 19.03
CA ILE A 288 -3.53 2.08 17.62
C ILE A 288 -2.28 2.91 17.33
N PHE A 289 -1.51 2.49 16.33
CA PHE A 289 -0.42 3.30 15.79
C PHE A 289 -1.00 4.37 14.87
N ILE A 290 -0.75 5.64 15.18
CA ILE A 290 -1.12 6.78 14.35
C ILE A 290 0.07 7.09 13.44
N ASP A 291 0.10 6.44 12.28
CA ASP A 291 1.18 6.59 11.31
C ASP A 291 1.05 7.90 10.54
N TYR A 292 1.86 8.89 10.93
CA TYR A 292 2.03 10.14 10.20
C TYR A 292 3.21 10.08 9.20
N LEU A 293 3.97 8.98 9.13
CA LEU A 293 5.18 8.87 8.32
C LEU A 293 4.88 8.81 6.82
N ARG A 294 3.62 8.59 6.45
CA ARG A 294 3.10 8.71 5.08
C ARG A 294 3.24 10.11 4.50
N ASN A 295 3.52 11.11 5.33
CA ASN A 295 3.61 12.52 4.96
C ASN A 295 5.07 12.96 4.75
N SER A 296 5.85 12.18 3.99
CA SER A 296 7.21 12.54 3.56
C SER A 296 7.30 12.49 2.04
N ARG A 297 8.25 13.23 1.44
CA ARG A 297 8.41 13.38 -0.03
C ARG A 297 8.28 12.07 -0.82
N GLU A 298 8.96 11.01 -0.38
CA GLU A 298 9.01 9.71 -1.04
C GLU A 298 8.00 8.67 -0.52
N ALA A 299 7.25 9.04 0.51
CA ALA A 299 6.30 8.15 1.13
C ALA A 299 5.03 8.04 0.28
N THR A 300 4.41 6.86 0.34
CA THR A 300 3.19 6.58 -0.41
C THR A 300 2.15 5.92 0.49
N ALA A 301 0.90 6.07 0.06
CA ALA A 301 -0.24 5.44 0.69
C ALA A 301 -1.07 4.74 -0.40
N VAL A 302 -1.64 3.58 -0.07
CA VAL A 302 -2.47 2.83 -1.03
C VAL A 302 -3.58 3.74 -1.57
N ALA A 303 -3.70 3.79 -2.89
CA ALA A 303 -4.64 4.68 -3.56
C ALA A 303 -6.08 4.27 -3.27
N PRO A 304 -7.03 5.23 -3.19
CA PRO A 304 -8.44 4.93 -3.31
C PRO A 304 -8.73 4.01 -4.51
N TYR A 305 -9.53 2.97 -4.28
CA TYR A 305 -9.92 1.93 -5.24
C TYR A 305 -8.80 0.98 -5.71
N SER A 306 -7.58 1.12 -5.22
CA SER A 306 -6.54 0.10 -5.42
C SER A 306 -6.89 -1.18 -4.68
N THR A 307 -6.63 -2.32 -5.32
CA THR A 307 -6.62 -3.64 -4.70
C THR A 307 -5.48 -3.79 -3.68
N ARG A 308 -5.58 -4.81 -2.84
CA ARG A 308 -4.58 -5.25 -1.87
C ARG A 308 -4.11 -6.66 -2.20
N ALA A 309 -2.81 -6.89 -2.17
CA ALA A 309 -2.19 -8.21 -2.29
C ALA A 309 -2.35 -9.00 -0.99
N ARG A 310 -3.60 -9.30 -0.64
CA ARG A 310 -4.06 -9.97 0.57
C ARG A 310 -5.26 -10.87 0.23
N PRO A 311 -5.60 -11.86 1.08
CA PRO A 311 -6.78 -12.70 0.87
C PRO A 311 -8.05 -11.90 0.61
N GLY A 312 -8.91 -12.42 -0.27
CA GLY A 312 -10.19 -11.87 -0.63
C GLY A 312 -10.17 -10.78 -1.71
N ALA A 313 -8.99 -10.42 -2.24
CA ALA A 313 -8.83 -9.31 -3.19
C ALA A 313 -9.47 -8.01 -2.66
N ALA A 314 -9.17 -7.67 -1.40
CA ALA A 314 -9.71 -6.50 -0.74
C ALA A 314 -9.29 -5.19 -1.43
N VAL A 315 -10.14 -4.16 -1.30
CA VAL A 315 -9.96 -2.86 -1.96
C VAL A 315 -9.90 -1.74 -0.92
N SER A 316 -8.97 -0.80 -1.10
CA SER A 316 -8.97 0.42 -0.31
C SER A 316 -10.11 1.35 -0.74
N THR A 317 -11.20 1.38 0.03
CA THR A 317 -12.47 1.97 -0.44
C THR A 317 -12.83 3.26 0.30
N PRO A 318 -12.96 4.40 -0.40
CA PRO A 318 -13.58 5.62 0.13
C PRO A 318 -14.96 5.39 0.72
N VAL A 319 -15.18 5.89 1.93
CA VAL A 319 -16.46 5.77 2.66
C VAL A 319 -16.85 7.11 3.25
N GLU A 320 -18.15 7.32 3.42
CA GLU A 320 -18.68 8.45 4.16
C GLU A 320 -18.45 8.23 5.67
N TRP A 321 -18.26 9.31 6.41
CA TRP A 321 -18.03 9.21 7.85
C TRP A 321 -19.19 8.54 8.61
N SER A 322 -20.42 8.68 8.12
CA SER A 322 -21.61 8.04 8.67
C SER A 322 -21.62 6.52 8.45
N GLU A 323 -20.94 6.01 7.42
CA GLU A 323 -20.89 4.57 7.12
C GLU A 323 -20.02 3.80 8.13
N LEU A 324 -19.03 4.45 8.76
CA LEU A 324 -18.01 3.76 9.57
C LEU A 324 -18.59 2.89 10.69
N GLY A 325 -19.71 3.29 11.30
CA GLY A 325 -20.34 2.53 12.38
C GLY A 325 -20.97 1.20 11.92
N ALA A 326 -21.31 1.10 10.63
CA ALA A 326 -21.93 -0.10 10.05
C ALA A 326 -20.89 -1.07 9.45
N LEU A 327 -19.69 -0.59 9.12
CA LEU A 327 -18.62 -1.42 8.56
C LEU A 327 -18.19 -2.50 9.57
N LYS A 328 -17.90 -3.70 9.07
CA LYS A 328 -17.45 -4.84 9.88
C LYS A 328 -15.93 -4.99 9.92
N SER A 329 -15.22 -4.50 8.91
CA SER A 329 -13.76 -4.52 8.86
C SER A 329 -13.21 -3.53 7.82
N ALA A 330 -11.89 -3.32 7.86
CA ALA A 330 -11.17 -2.55 6.84
C ALA A 330 -11.02 -3.28 5.49
N SER A 331 -11.38 -4.56 5.39
CA SER A 331 -11.22 -5.39 4.18
C SER A 331 -12.54 -5.92 3.62
N GLN A 332 -13.69 -5.41 4.10
CA GLN A 332 -15.01 -5.93 3.70
C GLN A 332 -15.36 -5.69 2.22
N TYR A 333 -14.75 -4.68 1.59
CA TYR A 333 -14.95 -4.38 0.18
C TYR A 333 -13.86 -5.03 -0.65
N THR A 334 -14.26 -5.72 -1.72
CA THR A 334 -13.40 -6.54 -2.56
C THR A 334 -13.68 -6.29 -4.03
N VAL A 335 -12.81 -6.79 -4.90
CA VAL A 335 -13.01 -6.78 -6.35
C VAL A 335 -14.41 -7.30 -6.74
N LYS A 336 -14.90 -8.35 -6.06
CA LYS A 336 -16.19 -8.99 -6.38
C LYS A 336 -17.42 -8.17 -5.97
N ASN A 337 -17.36 -7.46 -4.85
CA ASN A 337 -18.56 -6.84 -4.27
C ASN A 337 -18.64 -5.31 -4.43
N LEU A 338 -17.53 -4.65 -4.80
CA LEU A 338 -17.47 -3.19 -4.80
C LEU A 338 -18.40 -2.57 -5.84
N LYS A 339 -18.59 -3.20 -7.00
CA LYS A 339 -19.53 -2.74 -8.04
C LYS A 339 -20.94 -2.57 -7.48
N THR A 340 -21.42 -3.56 -6.72
CA THR A 340 -22.74 -3.53 -6.09
C THR A 340 -22.86 -2.38 -5.09
N ARG A 341 -21.80 -2.09 -4.34
CA ARG A 341 -21.77 -0.92 -3.46
C ARG A 341 -21.85 0.37 -4.27
N LEU A 342 -21.01 0.54 -5.28
CA LEU A 342 -20.94 1.78 -6.08
C LEU A 342 -22.26 2.08 -6.77
N ALA A 343 -22.97 1.06 -7.26
CA ALA A 343 -24.29 1.22 -7.87
C ALA A 343 -25.38 1.72 -6.89
N ARG A 344 -25.19 1.51 -5.58
CA ARG A 344 -26.12 1.96 -4.53
C ARG A 344 -25.80 3.35 -3.98
N LEU A 345 -24.63 3.90 -4.30
CA LEU A 345 -24.24 5.22 -3.82
C LEU A 345 -25.00 6.31 -4.58
N ARG A 346 -25.62 7.22 -3.83
CA ARG A 346 -26.22 8.43 -4.40
C ARG A 346 -25.17 9.45 -4.85
N LYS A 347 -23.98 9.43 -4.25
CA LYS A 347 -22.85 10.32 -4.51
C LYS A 347 -21.54 9.66 -4.11
N ASP A 348 -20.44 10.13 -4.68
CA ASP A 348 -19.09 9.76 -4.24
C ASP A 348 -18.79 10.33 -2.85
N PRO A 349 -18.44 9.48 -1.85
CA PRO A 349 -17.99 9.94 -0.54
C PRO A 349 -16.87 10.97 -0.58
N TRP A 350 -16.06 10.95 -1.65
CA TRP A 350 -14.91 11.83 -1.83
C TRP A 350 -15.11 12.85 -2.96
N ALA A 351 -16.34 13.06 -3.47
CA ALA A 351 -16.64 13.94 -4.62
C ALA A 351 -15.97 15.33 -4.55
N ASN A 352 -15.83 15.89 -3.34
CA ASN A 352 -15.30 17.24 -3.11
C ASN A 352 -13.83 17.30 -2.68
N ILE A 353 -13.13 16.16 -2.57
CA ILE A 353 -11.76 16.15 -2.02
C ILE A 353 -10.79 16.98 -2.87
N ALA A 354 -10.91 16.93 -4.20
CA ALA A 354 -10.04 17.65 -5.12
C ALA A 354 -10.27 19.18 -5.10
N ARG A 355 -11.49 19.61 -4.75
CA ARG A 355 -11.88 21.04 -4.68
C ARG A 355 -11.43 21.71 -3.38
N LEU A 356 -11.22 20.93 -2.32
CA LEU A 356 -10.80 21.44 -1.02
C LEU A 356 -9.30 21.70 -1.02
N LYS A 357 -8.93 22.97 -0.85
CA LYS A 357 -7.54 23.43 -0.74
C LYS A 357 -7.40 24.22 0.56
N GLN A 358 -7.11 23.50 1.64
CA GLN A 358 -7.15 24.02 3.00
C GLN A 358 -5.76 24.48 3.45
N LYS A 359 -5.66 25.65 4.08
CA LYS A 359 -4.39 26.14 4.64
C LYS A 359 -4.20 25.51 6.02
N LEU A 360 -3.02 24.94 6.27
CA LEU A 360 -2.68 24.45 7.60
C LEU A 360 -2.54 25.64 8.57
N PRO A 361 -3.07 25.54 9.80
CA PRO A 361 -2.84 26.55 10.81
C PRO A 361 -1.37 26.50 11.26
N LYS A 362 -0.84 27.64 11.69
CA LYS A 362 0.41 27.63 12.45
C LYS A 362 0.14 27.01 13.81
N LEU A 363 0.81 25.90 14.09
CA LEU A 363 0.81 25.33 15.43
C LEU A 363 1.61 26.29 16.32
N LYS A 364 1.02 26.72 17.43
CA LYS A 364 1.66 27.58 18.43
C LYS A 364 2.47 26.74 19.40
#